data_AF-A0A9E3MKN6-F1
#
_entry.id   AF-A0A9E3MKN6-F1
#
_cell.length_a   1.000
_cell.length_b   1.000
_cell.length_c   1.000
_cell.angle_alpha   90.00
_cell.angle_beta   90.00
_cell.angle_gamma   90.00
#
_symmetry.space_group_name_H-M   'P 1'
#
loop_
_entity.id
_entity.type
_entity.pdbx_description
1 polymer ?
#
loop_
_entity_poly.entity_id
_entity_poly.type
_entity_poly.pdbx_seq_one_letter_code
_entity_poly.pdbx_strand_id
1 'polypeptide(L)'
;MTATSDEIYDALIIGAGPSGAVTAHTLAMAGFKVICLEQGDYVLPSDYAANHDMWELVVRGHWAAEPNHRRNPADYPLEVTDTDLSPSMYSGVGGSSIHYSALWARLSPSDFRVRTLDGVAEDWPINYAQLAPYYAEIDNFIGVSGMEGDPAFPAGYVPPLPPMPLGKYGMKAAESMNALGWHWWPHANAIPSQKIGNLAACARWGTCTQGCPEGA
;
A
#
# COMPACT_ATOMS: atom_id res chain seq x y z
N MET A 1 -17.12 -11.98 15.81
CA MET A 1 -18.44 -11.77 16.43
C MET A 1 -19.44 -11.59 15.30
N THR A 2 -20.46 -12.43 15.21
CA THR A 2 -21.57 -12.20 14.28
C THR A 2 -22.48 -11.14 14.89
N ALA A 3 -22.62 -9.99 14.21
CA ALA A 3 -23.51 -8.92 14.66
C ALA A 3 -24.94 -9.47 14.84
N THR A 4 -25.57 -9.17 15.97
CA THR A 4 -26.99 -9.47 16.18
C THR A 4 -27.83 -8.34 15.56
N SER A 5 -29.03 -8.63 15.05
CA SER A 5 -29.84 -7.69 14.26
C SER A 5 -30.22 -6.39 14.96
N ASP A 6 -30.10 -6.34 16.28
CA ASP A 6 -30.60 -5.24 17.12
C ASP A 6 -29.47 -4.33 17.62
N GLU A 7 -28.24 -4.59 17.19
CA GLU A 7 -27.07 -3.84 17.62
C GLU A 7 -26.89 -2.58 16.76
N ILE A 8 -27.05 -1.40 17.38
CA ILE A 8 -26.84 -0.11 16.70
C ILE A 8 -25.34 0.21 16.68
N TYR A 9 -24.85 0.63 15.51
CA TYR A 9 -23.48 1.09 15.26
C TYR A 9 -23.51 2.57 14.83
N ASP A 10 -22.48 3.33 15.19
CA ASP A 10 -22.35 4.75 14.85
C ASP A 10 -21.86 4.95 13.41
N ALA A 11 -21.06 4.00 12.91
CA ALA A 11 -20.50 4.04 11.57
C ALA A 11 -20.46 2.65 10.92
N LEU A 12 -20.85 2.61 9.64
CA LEU A 12 -20.72 1.47 8.75
C LEU A 12 -19.62 1.76 7.72
N ILE A 13 -18.63 0.87 7.65
CA ILE A 13 -17.55 0.91 6.66
C ILE A 13 -17.73 -0.28 5.73
N ILE A 14 -17.66 -0.03 4.42
CA ILE A 14 -17.74 -1.06 3.39
C ILE A 14 -16.33 -1.25 2.80
N GLY A 15 -15.78 -2.44 3.00
CA GLY A 15 -14.44 -2.83 2.58
C GLY A 15 -13.40 -2.70 3.70
N ALA A 16 -12.70 -3.80 3.98
CA ALA A 16 -11.63 -3.87 4.99
C ALA A 16 -10.22 -3.70 4.38
N GLY A 17 -10.11 -2.89 3.31
CA GLY A 17 -8.83 -2.47 2.74
C GLY A 17 -8.17 -1.33 3.52
N PRO A 18 -7.03 -0.78 3.04
CA PRO A 18 -6.27 0.24 3.76
C PRO A 18 -7.07 1.48 4.17
N SER A 19 -7.89 2.01 3.27
CA SER A 19 -8.74 3.18 3.56
C SER A 19 -9.80 2.89 4.62
N GLY A 20 -10.47 1.73 4.51
CA GLY A 20 -11.42 1.25 5.50
C GLY A 20 -10.78 0.99 6.85
N ALA A 21 -9.58 0.40 6.86
CA ALA A 21 -8.81 0.12 8.07
C ALA A 21 -8.40 1.41 8.81
N VAL A 22 -7.86 2.41 8.10
CA VAL A 22 -7.51 3.71 8.71
C VAL A 22 -8.75 4.42 9.25
N THR A 23 -9.85 4.40 8.50
CA THR A 23 -11.13 5.00 8.92
C THR A 23 -11.69 4.30 10.16
N ALA A 24 -11.72 2.96 10.15
CA ALA A 24 -12.19 2.14 11.26
C ALA A 24 -11.36 2.37 12.51
N HIS A 25 -10.03 2.38 12.37
CA HIS A 25 -9.10 2.66 13.46
C HIS A 25 -9.36 4.04 14.06
N THR A 26 -9.42 5.08 13.22
CA THR A 26 -9.61 6.47 13.67
C THR A 26 -10.91 6.65 14.42
N LEU A 27 -12.03 6.13 13.88
CA LEU A 27 -13.34 6.23 14.52
C LEU A 27 -13.42 5.41 15.81
N ALA A 28 -12.92 4.17 15.80
CA ALA A 28 -12.91 3.33 16.99
C ALA A 28 -12.05 3.92 18.11
N MET A 29 -10.89 4.50 17.79
CA MET A 29 -10.03 5.19 18.76
C MET A 29 -10.68 6.46 19.33
N ALA A 30 -11.56 7.10 18.57
CA ALA A 30 -12.40 8.21 19.06
C ALA A 30 -13.61 7.74 19.91
N GLY A 31 -13.78 6.44 20.12
CA GLY A 31 -14.82 5.85 20.96
C GLY A 31 -16.12 5.53 20.23
N PHE A 32 -16.17 5.67 18.90
CA PHE A 32 -17.33 5.27 18.11
C PHE A 32 -17.43 3.75 17.98
N LYS A 33 -18.66 3.26 17.94
CA LYS A 33 -18.97 1.87 17.65
C LYS A 33 -19.04 1.66 16.14
N VAL A 34 -18.03 1.00 15.60
CA VAL A 34 -17.84 0.85 14.15
C VAL A 34 -18.11 -0.60 13.73
N ILE A 35 -18.84 -0.78 12.63
CA ILE A 35 -18.93 -2.06 11.92
C ILE A 35 -18.25 -1.93 10.56
N CYS A 36 -17.40 -2.90 10.22
CA CYS A 36 -16.77 -3.01 8.91
C CYS A 36 -17.30 -4.27 8.22
N LEU A 37 -17.85 -4.11 7.04
CA LEU A 37 -18.31 -5.23 6.20
C LEU A 37 -17.28 -5.47 5.10
N GLU A 38 -16.80 -6.70 5.01
CA GLU A 38 -15.90 -7.17 3.96
C GLU A 38 -16.56 -8.35 3.25
N GLN A 39 -16.40 -8.39 1.93
CA GLN A 39 -16.96 -9.45 1.11
C GLN A 39 -16.12 -10.73 1.18
N GLY A 40 -14.80 -10.58 1.22
CA GLY A 40 -13.89 -11.71 1.42
C GLY A 40 -13.74 -12.12 2.89
N ASP A 41 -13.03 -13.21 3.10
CA ASP A 41 -12.70 -13.70 4.45
C ASP A 41 -11.37 -13.09 4.94
N TYR A 42 -11.00 -13.42 6.17
CA TYR A 42 -9.66 -13.20 6.68
C TYR A 42 -8.64 -13.98 5.85
N VAL A 43 -7.56 -13.29 5.48
CA VAL A 43 -6.42 -13.91 4.78
C VAL A 43 -5.32 -14.12 5.80
N LEU A 44 -5.08 -15.38 6.13
CA LEU A 44 -4.10 -15.77 7.14
C LEU A 44 -2.72 -15.89 6.50
N PRO A 45 -1.63 -15.78 7.28
CA PRO A 45 -0.28 -16.02 6.76
C PRO A 45 -0.12 -17.38 6.08
N SER A 46 -0.85 -18.41 6.53
CA SER A 46 -0.87 -19.73 5.89
C SER A 46 -1.44 -19.72 4.48
N ASP A 47 -2.20 -18.70 4.10
CA ASP A 47 -2.82 -18.58 2.78
C ASP A 47 -1.87 -17.88 1.78
N TYR A 48 -0.86 -17.15 2.27
CA TYR A 48 0.07 -16.39 1.44
C TYR A 48 0.86 -17.32 0.53
N ALA A 49 0.84 -17.04 -0.78
CA ALA A 49 1.57 -17.82 -1.76
C ALA A 49 3.06 -17.93 -1.40
N ALA A 50 3.65 -16.88 -0.84
CA ALA A 50 5.05 -16.86 -0.42
C ALA A 50 5.42 -17.90 0.66
N ASN A 51 4.44 -18.44 1.39
CA ASN A 51 4.63 -19.47 2.42
C ASN A 51 4.47 -20.90 1.88
N HIS A 52 4.32 -21.07 0.56
CA HIS A 52 4.18 -22.38 -0.09
C HIS A 52 5.33 -22.67 -1.04
N ASP A 53 5.65 -23.96 -1.19
CA ASP A 53 6.51 -24.42 -2.28
C ASP A 53 5.86 -24.06 -3.62
N MET A 54 6.69 -23.82 -4.64
CA MET A 54 6.22 -23.46 -5.99
C MET A 54 5.33 -22.21 -6.01
N TRP A 55 5.59 -21.25 -5.13
CA TRP A 55 4.85 -19.98 -5.06
C TRP A 55 4.76 -19.29 -6.43
N GLU A 56 5.77 -19.44 -7.31
CA GLU A 56 5.74 -18.86 -8.67
C GLU A 56 4.64 -19.46 -9.56
N LEU A 57 4.16 -20.67 -9.27
CA LEU A 57 3.01 -21.29 -9.93
C LEU A 57 1.71 -20.87 -9.26
N VAL A 58 1.68 -20.80 -7.93
CA VAL A 58 0.49 -20.40 -7.15
C VAL A 58 0.01 -18.99 -7.53
N VAL A 59 0.95 -18.05 -7.70
CA VAL A 59 0.66 -16.67 -8.14
C VAL A 59 0.11 -16.56 -9.55
N ARG A 60 0.16 -17.64 -10.35
CA ARG A 60 -0.46 -17.73 -11.68
C ARG A 60 -1.79 -18.46 -11.66
N GLY A 61 -2.33 -18.78 -10.49
CA GLY A 61 -3.61 -19.46 -10.33
C GLY A 61 -4.47 -18.73 -9.30
N HIS A 62 -4.78 -19.39 -8.20
CA HIS A 62 -5.68 -18.88 -7.16
C HIS A 62 -5.10 -17.72 -6.32
N TRP A 63 -3.85 -17.31 -6.57
CA TRP A 63 -3.23 -16.10 -6.00
C TRP A 63 -2.90 -15.06 -7.07
N ALA A 64 -3.48 -15.17 -8.26
CA ALA A 64 -3.29 -14.17 -9.30
C ALA A 64 -3.74 -12.79 -8.83
N ALA A 65 -2.98 -11.77 -9.20
CA ALA A 65 -3.26 -10.38 -8.85
C ALA A 65 -4.56 -9.85 -9.48
N GLU A 66 -5.00 -10.50 -10.56
CA GLU A 66 -6.13 -10.13 -11.39
C GLU A 66 -7.35 -11.02 -11.06
N PRO A 67 -8.48 -10.43 -10.61
CA PRO A 67 -9.67 -11.18 -10.19
C PRO A 67 -10.27 -12.13 -11.23
N ASN A 68 -10.35 -11.75 -12.51
CA ASN A 68 -10.96 -12.62 -13.53
C ASN A 68 -10.11 -13.87 -13.81
N HIS A 69 -8.80 -13.81 -13.54
CA HIS A 69 -7.90 -14.95 -13.55
C HIS A 69 -8.00 -15.75 -12.24
N ARG A 70 -7.91 -15.06 -11.09
CA ARG A 70 -7.90 -15.69 -9.75
C ARG A 70 -9.20 -16.42 -9.45
N ARG A 71 -10.35 -15.82 -9.78
CA ARG A 71 -11.71 -16.37 -9.65
C ARG A 71 -12.03 -16.92 -8.26
N ASN A 72 -11.54 -16.25 -7.21
CA ASN A 72 -11.93 -16.63 -5.86
C ASN A 72 -13.43 -16.33 -5.64
N PRO A 73 -14.11 -17.03 -4.72
CA PRO A 73 -15.54 -16.80 -4.48
C PRO A 73 -15.92 -15.36 -4.12
N ALA A 74 -15.00 -14.62 -3.51
CA ALA A 74 -15.18 -13.22 -3.12
C ALA A 74 -14.75 -12.21 -4.21
N ASP A 75 -14.22 -12.66 -5.34
CA ASP A 75 -13.76 -11.76 -6.40
C ASP A 75 -14.93 -11.13 -7.15
N TYR A 76 -14.77 -9.86 -7.49
CA TYR A 76 -15.70 -9.15 -8.37
C TYR A 76 -15.32 -9.42 -9.83
N PRO A 77 -16.28 -9.79 -10.69
CA PRO A 77 -16.06 -9.81 -12.13
C PRO A 77 -15.70 -8.41 -12.62
N LEU A 78 -14.59 -8.31 -13.34
CA LEU A 78 -14.12 -7.04 -13.91
C LEU A 78 -14.52 -6.95 -15.38
N GLU A 79 -15.24 -5.90 -15.74
CA GLU A 79 -15.53 -5.57 -17.13
C GLU A 79 -14.33 -4.82 -17.73
N VAL A 80 -13.46 -5.59 -18.39
CA VAL A 80 -12.20 -5.11 -19.00
C VAL A 80 -12.16 -5.32 -20.51
N THR A 81 -13.30 -5.56 -21.16
CA THR A 81 -13.35 -5.86 -22.61
C THR A 81 -12.87 -4.71 -23.49
N ASP A 82 -12.98 -3.48 -23.01
CA ASP A 82 -12.65 -2.25 -23.75
C ASP A 82 -11.29 -1.66 -23.33
N THR A 83 -10.47 -2.42 -22.60
CA THR A 83 -9.17 -1.98 -22.08
C THR A 83 -8.14 -3.11 -22.06
N ASP A 84 -6.89 -2.78 -22.39
CA ASP A 84 -5.75 -3.72 -22.22
C ASP A 84 -5.24 -3.77 -20.77
N LEU A 85 -5.82 -2.97 -19.88
CA LEU A 85 -5.47 -2.88 -18.46
C LEU A 85 -6.52 -3.61 -17.62
N SER A 86 -6.08 -4.58 -16.83
CA SER A 86 -6.90 -5.17 -15.77
C SER A 86 -6.38 -4.75 -14.38
N PRO A 87 -7.24 -4.27 -13.48
CA PRO A 87 -6.82 -3.82 -12.17
C PRO A 87 -6.32 -4.99 -11.30
N SER A 88 -5.23 -4.75 -10.58
CA SER A 88 -4.82 -5.64 -9.51
C SER A 88 -5.63 -5.36 -8.26
N MET A 89 -6.34 -6.36 -7.76
CA MET A 89 -7.11 -6.21 -6.54
C MET A 89 -7.32 -7.51 -5.78
N TYR A 90 -7.59 -7.37 -4.48
CA TYR A 90 -7.89 -8.47 -3.58
C TYR A 90 -9.13 -8.17 -2.74
N SER A 91 -10.11 -9.08 -2.78
CA SER A 91 -11.30 -9.06 -1.92
C SER A 91 -11.06 -9.95 -0.69
N GLY A 92 -10.94 -9.34 0.49
CA GLY A 92 -10.58 -10.01 1.74
C GLY A 92 -10.15 -8.99 2.80
N VAL A 93 -10.05 -9.42 4.06
CA VAL A 93 -9.64 -8.53 5.15
C VAL A 93 -8.18 -8.12 4.95
N GLY A 94 -7.93 -6.81 4.77
CA GLY A 94 -6.66 -6.22 4.33
C GLY A 94 -6.72 -5.67 2.91
N GLY A 95 -7.66 -6.14 2.09
CA GLY A 95 -7.85 -5.74 0.70
C GLY A 95 -6.56 -5.89 -0.14
N SER A 96 -6.41 -5.05 -1.15
CA SER A 96 -5.26 -5.10 -2.07
C SER A 96 -3.89 -4.87 -1.41
N SER A 97 -3.83 -4.47 -0.13
CA SER A 97 -2.56 -4.42 0.61
C SER A 97 -1.89 -5.80 0.76
N ILE A 98 -2.66 -6.88 0.63
CA ILE A 98 -2.15 -8.27 0.63
C ILE A 98 -1.24 -8.55 -0.57
N HIS A 99 -1.52 -7.92 -1.73
CA HIS A 99 -0.74 -8.07 -2.97
C HIS A 99 0.19 -6.87 -3.25
N TYR A 100 0.13 -5.85 -2.40
CA TYR A 100 0.83 -4.60 -2.60
C TYR A 100 2.35 -4.78 -2.41
N SER A 101 3.14 -4.20 -3.31
CA SER A 101 4.60 -4.18 -3.20
C SER A 101 5.14 -3.28 -2.09
N ALA A 102 4.27 -2.63 -1.32
CA ALA A 102 4.61 -1.64 -0.31
C ALA A 102 5.43 -0.44 -0.86
N LEU A 103 5.26 -0.11 -2.14
CA LEU A 103 5.83 1.08 -2.78
C LEU A 103 5.09 2.36 -2.35
N TRP A 104 5.65 3.13 -1.42
CA TRP A 104 4.93 4.19 -0.70
C TRP A 104 5.28 5.58 -1.24
N ALA A 105 4.60 5.99 -2.31
CA ALA A 105 4.84 7.27 -2.98
C ALA A 105 3.92 8.38 -2.42
N ARG A 106 4.50 9.55 -2.15
CA ARG A 106 3.72 10.79 -1.93
C ARG A 106 3.49 11.50 -3.25
N LEU A 107 2.33 12.15 -3.38
CA LEU A 107 2.11 13.09 -4.48
C LEU A 107 3.05 14.28 -4.32
N SER A 108 3.59 14.78 -5.43
CA SER A 108 4.39 16.00 -5.49
C SER A 108 3.49 17.24 -5.38
N PRO A 109 4.00 18.43 -4.99
CA PRO A 109 3.21 19.66 -4.98
C PRO A 109 2.59 20.03 -6.33
N SER A 110 3.24 19.67 -7.45
CA SER A 110 2.71 19.90 -8.80
C SER A 110 1.51 19.01 -9.14
N ASP A 111 1.41 17.81 -8.56
CA ASP A 111 0.32 16.87 -8.86
C ASP A 111 -1.05 17.44 -8.45
N PHE A 112 -1.08 18.35 -7.48
CA PHE A 112 -2.31 19.05 -7.05
C PHE A 112 -2.70 20.20 -7.98
N ARG A 113 -1.87 20.55 -8.97
CA ARG A 113 -1.97 21.76 -9.78
C ARG A 113 -1.80 21.53 -11.29
N VAL A 114 -2.08 20.31 -11.76
CA VAL A 114 -1.84 19.89 -13.15
C VAL A 114 -2.60 20.71 -14.19
N ARG A 115 -3.78 21.27 -13.85
CA ARG A 115 -4.45 22.20 -14.76
C ARG A 115 -3.71 23.52 -14.84
N THR A 116 -3.37 24.10 -13.69
CA THR A 116 -2.71 25.41 -13.66
C THR A 116 -1.29 25.37 -14.24
N LEU A 117 -0.54 24.29 -14.01
CA LEU A 117 0.85 24.17 -14.43
C LEU A 117 0.99 23.61 -15.84
N ASP A 118 0.18 22.59 -16.18
CA ASP A 118 0.38 21.80 -17.40
C ASP A 118 -0.79 21.92 -18.39
N GLY A 119 -1.89 22.58 -18.00
CA GLY A 119 -3.05 22.79 -18.87
C GLY A 119 -3.93 21.56 -19.07
N VAL A 120 -3.77 20.51 -18.26
CA VAL A 120 -4.50 19.24 -18.37
C VAL A 120 -5.32 18.92 -17.11
N ALA A 121 -6.38 18.13 -17.27
CA ALA A 121 -7.22 17.66 -16.15
C ALA A 121 -7.74 18.81 -15.25
N GLU A 122 -7.72 18.61 -13.94
CA GLU A 122 -8.27 19.50 -12.89
C GLU A 122 -7.22 19.73 -11.80
N ASP A 123 -7.25 20.91 -11.18
CA ASP A 123 -6.53 21.16 -9.93
C ASP A 123 -7.31 20.57 -8.77
N TRP A 124 -6.59 20.04 -7.77
CA TRP A 124 -7.21 19.49 -6.59
C TRP A 124 -7.74 20.63 -5.69
N PRO A 125 -8.86 20.43 -4.97
CA PRO A 125 -9.39 21.42 -4.03
C PRO A 125 -8.58 21.51 -2.72
N ILE A 126 -7.52 20.71 -2.61
CA ILE A 126 -6.56 20.67 -1.51
C ILE A 126 -5.14 20.70 -2.08
N ASN A 127 -4.16 21.06 -1.27
CA ASN A 127 -2.75 21.09 -1.68
C ASN A 127 -1.88 20.18 -0.82
N TYR A 128 -0.63 20.01 -1.27
CA TYR A 128 0.38 19.20 -0.59
C TYR A 128 0.55 19.58 0.89
N ALA A 129 0.60 20.88 1.22
CA ALA A 129 0.82 21.33 2.59
C ALA A 129 -0.33 20.94 3.53
N GLN A 130 -1.56 20.84 3.01
CA GLN A 130 -2.70 20.35 3.78
C GLN A 130 -2.62 18.85 4.05
N LEU A 131 -2.04 18.05 3.12
CA LEU A 131 -1.86 16.61 3.30
C LEU A 131 -0.58 16.22 4.04
N ALA A 132 0.44 17.07 4.05
CA ALA A 132 1.74 16.77 4.63
C ALA A 132 1.68 16.27 6.10
N PRO A 133 0.85 16.83 7.00
CA PRO A 133 0.70 16.30 8.36
C PRO A 133 0.15 14.86 8.38
N TYR A 134 -0.85 14.57 7.53
CA TYR A 134 -1.46 13.24 7.45
C TYR A 134 -0.53 12.22 6.80
N TYR A 135 0.28 12.62 5.81
CA TYR A 135 1.36 11.79 5.30
C TYR A 135 2.37 11.46 6.39
N ALA A 136 2.78 12.43 7.21
CA ALA A 136 3.69 12.16 8.31
C ALA A 136 3.07 11.21 9.36
N GLU A 137 1.80 11.39 9.68
CA GLU A 137 1.07 10.53 10.63
C GLU A 137 1.03 9.07 10.15
N ILE A 138 0.59 8.83 8.91
CA ILE A 138 0.50 7.47 8.39
C ILE A 138 1.87 6.83 8.21
N ASP A 139 2.90 7.59 7.82
CA ASP A 139 4.26 7.08 7.67
C ASP A 139 4.78 6.50 9.00
N ASN A 140 4.53 7.22 10.11
CA ASN A 140 4.86 6.76 11.46
C ASN A 140 4.03 5.54 11.86
N PHE A 141 2.72 5.54 11.55
CA PHE A 141 1.81 4.47 11.91
C PHE A 141 2.17 3.13 11.25
N ILE A 142 2.54 3.14 9.97
CA ILE A 142 2.88 1.92 9.21
C ILE A 142 4.38 1.62 9.14
N GLY A 143 5.24 2.44 9.78
CA GLY A 143 6.67 2.19 9.82
C GLY A 143 7.38 2.35 8.48
N VAL A 144 7.16 3.48 7.78
CA VAL A 144 7.77 3.73 6.48
C VAL A 144 9.29 3.84 6.58
N SER A 145 10.00 3.11 5.71
CA SER A 145 11.43 3.32 5.46
C SER A 145 11.64 4.25 4.27
N GLY A 146 12.56 5.19 4.36
CA GLY A 146 12.82 6.12 3.26
C GLY A 146 14.11 6.93 3.43
N MET A 147 14.49 7.67 2.39
CA MET A 147 15.63 8.58 2.43
C MET A 147 15.16 10.05 2.45
N GLU A 148 15.71 10.85 3.35
CA GLU A 148 15.47 12.29 3.47
C GLU A 148 16.21 13.11 2.41
N GLY A 149 15.62 14.22 2.00
CA GLY A 149 16.28 15.20 1.14
C GLY A 149 16.02 15.02 -0.35
N ASP A 150 14.95 14.30 -0.72
CA ASP A 150 14.52 14.22 -2.11
C ASP A 150 14.21 15.63 -2.64
N PRO A 151 14.95 16.13 -3.65
CA PRO A 151 14.76 17.47 -4.17
C PRO A 151 13.43 17.64 -4.92
N ALA A 152 12.71 16.55 -5.24
CA ALA A 152 11.39 16.62 -5.86
C ALA A 152 10.29 17.09 -4.88
N PHE A 153 10.55 17.06 -3.57
CA PHE A 153 9.58 17.43 -2.54
C PHE A 153 10.04 18.63 -1.71
N PRO A 154 9.11 19.36 -1.07
CA PRO A 154 9.47 20.38 -0.09
C PRO A 154 10.30 19.80 1.05
N ALA A 155 11.19 20.62 1.61
CA ALA A 155 11.95 20.24 2.80
C ALA A 155 11.04 19.86 3.98
N GLY A 156 11.51 18.97 4.84
CA GLY A 156 10.80 18.54 6.05
C GLY A 156 10.22 17.12 5.99
N TYR A 157 10.40 16.40 4.88
CA TYR A 157 10.14 14.96 4.86
C TYR A 157 11.19 14.21 5.67
N VAL A 158 10.75 13.58 6.76
CA VAL A 158 11.55 12.75 7.66
C VAL A 158 10.85 11.40 7.82
N PRO A 159 11.28 10.36 7.07
CA PRO A 159 10.79 8.99 7.27
C PRO A 159 11.11 8.49 8.69
N PRO A 160 10.23 7.69 9.32
CA PRO A 160 10.48 7.17 10.67
C PRO A 160 11.62 6.15 10.71
N LEU A 161 11.94 5.51 9.59
CA LEU A 161 12.99 4.51 9.48
C LEU A 161 13.94 4.81 8.31
N PRO A 162 15.23 4.43 8.41
CA PRO A 162 16.20 4.62 7.33
C PRO A 162 15.80 3.79 6.10
N PRO A 163 16.30 4.13 4.89
CA PRO A 163 15.88 3.46 3.67
C PRO A 163 16.33 2.01 3.64
N MET A 164 15.62 1.19 2.87
CA MET A 164 16.06 -0.17 2.57
C MET A 164 17.38 -0.16 1.78
N PRO A 165 18.29 -1.12 2.00
CA PRO A 165 19.52 -1.21 1.23
C PRO A 165 19.23 -1.54 -0.23
N LEU A 166 19.79 -0.77 -1.17
CA LEU A 166 19.56 -0.91 -2.62
C LEU A 166 20.05 -2.24 -3.22
N GLY A 167 20.94 -2.96 -2.51
CA GLY A 167 21.55 -4.19 -3.00
C GLY A 167 22.40 -3.97 -4.27
N LYS A 168 22.89 -5.07 -4.87
CA LYS A 168 23.82 -5.00 -6.02
C LYS A 168 23.17 -4.37 -7.25
N TYR A 169 21.93 -4.76 -7.56
CA TYR A 169 21.21 -4.24 -8.74
C TYR A 169 20.86 -2.76 -8.59
N GLY A 170 20.35 -2.35 -7.43
CA GLY A 170 20.02 -0.94 -7.18
C GLY A 170 21.25 -0.06 -7.16
N MET A 171 22.36 -0.51 -6.56
CA MET A 171 23.63 0.23 -6.63
C MET A 171 24.14 0.36 -8.07
N LYS A 172 24.04 -0.70 -8.88
CA LYS A 172 24.45 -0.63 -10.29
C LYS A 172 23.59 0.32 -11.12
N ALA A 173 22.28 0.34 -10.85
CA ALA A 173 21.37 1.29 -11.48
C ALA A 173 21.72 2.74 -11.09
N ALA A 174 21.93 3.01 -9.80
CA ALA A 174 22.34 4.31 -9.27
C ALA A 174 23.65 4.83 -9.91
N GLU A 175 24.69 3.99 -9.98
CA GLU A 175 25.94 4.32 -10.66
C GLU A 175 25.73 4.70 -12.13
N SER A 176 24.83 3.97 -12.82
CA SER A 176 24.56 4.18 -14.24
C SER A 176 23.76 5.47 -14.46
N MET A 177 22.78 5.76 -13.61
CA MET A 177 22.03 7.02 -13.63
C MET A 177 22.95 8.21 -13.36
N ASN A 178 23.86 8.10 -12.39
CA ASN A 178 24.89 9.12 -12.15
C ASN A 178 25.80 9.33 -13.36
N ALA A 179 26.25 8.26 -14.02
CA ALA A 179 27.08 8.35 -15.21
C ALA A 179 26.37 9.02 -16.41
N LEU A 180 25.04 8.90 -16.48
CA LEU A 180 24.20 9.56 -17.48
C LEU A 180 23.79 10.98 -17.09
N GLY A 181 24.09 11.42 -15.87
CA GLY A 181 23.63 12.70 -15.33
C GLY A 181 22.12 12.74 -15.07
N TRP A 182 21.49 11.59 -14.82
CA TRP A 182 20.06 11.49 -14.52
C TRP A 182 19.80 11.55 -13.02
N HIS A 183 18.73 12.25 -12.65
CA HIS A 183 18.27 12.31 -11.26
C HIS A 183 17.58 11.00 -10.86
N TRP A 184 17.87 10.55 -9.66
CA TRP A 184 17.26 9.36 -9.06
C TRP A 184 17.20 9.51 -7.54
N TRP A 185 16.29 8.79 -6.92
CA TRP A 185 16.12 8.77 -5.48
C TRP A 185 15.67 7.38 -5.00
N PRO A 186 16.20 6.84 -3.89
CA PRO A 186 15.66 5.62 -3.28
C PRO A 186 14.19 5.84 -2.89
N HIS A 187 13.31 5.00 -3.43
CA HIS A 187 11.90 5.10 -3.15
C HIS A 187 11.59 4.72 -1.69
N ALA A 188 10.58 5.37 -1.09
CA ALA A 188 10.12 5.04 0.26
C ALA A 188 9.21 3.82 0.27
N ASN A 189 9.32 2.96 1.27
CA ASN A 189 8.53 1.74 1.38
C ASN A 189 7.71 1.74 2.66
N ALA A 190 6.46 1.28 2.58
CA ALA A 190 5.66 0.88 3.73
C ALA A 190 6.13 -0.50 4.25
N ILE A 191 7.44 -0.59 4.47
CA ILE A 191 8.17 -1.77 4.94
C ILE A 191 9.17 -1.26 5.98
N PRO A 192 9.14 -1.76 7.22
CA PRO A 192 10.11 -1.40 8.23
C PRO A 192 11.50 -1.96 7.92
N SER A 193 12.49 -1.07 7.78
CA SER A 193 13.90 -1.47 7.67
C SER A 193 14.50 -1.92 9.00
N GLN A 194 13.84 -1.58 10.10
CA GLN A 194 14.15 -1.97 11.47
C GLN A 194 12.84 -2.25 12.21
N LYS A 195 12.90 -3.01 13.30
CA LYS A 195 11.71 -3.29 14.12
C LYS A 195 11.15 -1.98 14.68
N ILE A 196 9.84 -1.74 14.50
CA ILE A 196 9.14 -0.57 15.03
C ILE A 196 7.80 -1.00 15.62
N GLY A 197 7.55 -0.67 16.89
CA GLY A 197 6.36 -1.10 17.60
C GLY A 197 6.15 -2.63 17.49
N ASN A 198 5.02 -3.02 16.88
CA ASN A 198 4.65 -4.42 16.64
C ASN A 198 5.06 -4.95 15.26
N LEU A 199 5.60 -4.10 14.38
CA LEU A 199 6.02 -4.51 13.03
C LEU A 199 7.44 -5.08 13.07
N ALA A 200 7.63 -6.22 12.41
CA ALA A 200 8.95 -6.84 12.26
C ALA A 200 9.80 -6.05 11.26
N ALA A 201 11.13 -6.20 11.37
CA ALA A 201 12.02 -5.69 10.32
C ALA A 201 11.95 -6.61 9.10
N CYS A 202 12.03 -6.04 7.90
CA CYS A 202 12.04 -6.82 6.67
C CYS A 202 13.15 -7.87 6.63
N ALA A 203 12.75 -9.14 6.57
CA ALA A 203 13.67 -10.28 6.41
C ALA A 203 14.20 -10.45 4.97
N ARG A 204 13.69 -9.67 4.01
CA ARG A 204 14.11 -9.62 2.59
C ARG A 204 13.84 -10.92 1.82
N TRP A 205 12.65 -11.50 2.01
CA TRP A 205 12.16 -12.66 1.28
C TRP A 205 12.03 -12.44 -0.24
N GLY A 206 11.84 -11.20 -0.68
CA GLY A 206 11.69 -10.87 -2.10
C GLY A 206 10.31 -11.22 -2.69
N THR A 207 9.32 -11.48 -1.83
CA THR A 207 7.98 -11.95 -2.17
C THR A 207 6.88 -10.95 -1.78
N CYS A 208 7.18 -9.65 -1.86
CA CYS A 208 6.33 -8.59 -1.29
C CYS A 208 4.89 -8.60 -1.85
N THR A 209 4.72 -8.95 -3.12
CA THR A 209 3.39 -8.99 -3.77
C THR A 209 2.66 -10.33 -3.62
N GLN A 210 3.22 -11.27 -2.84
CA GLN A 210 2.71 -12.63 -2.65
C GLN A 210 2.19 -12.91 -1.23
N GLY A 211 2.04 -11.85 -0.43
CA GLY A 211 1.85 -11.93 1.01
C GLY A 211 3.18 -12.14 1.72
N CYS A 212 3.61 -11.19 2.57
CA CYS A 212 4.91 -11.26 3.22
C CYS A 212 4.92 -12.30 4.36
N PRO A 213 5.79 -13.34 4.32
CA PRO A 213 5.92 -14.32 5.40
C PRO A 213 6.25 -13.72 6.77
N GLU A 214 7.02 -12.62 6.77
CA GLU A 214 7.47 -11.96 7.99
C GLU A 214 6.39 -11.06 8.62
N GLY A 215 5.39 -10.62 7.82
CA GLY A 215 4.49 -9.54 8.23
C GLY A 215 5.22 -8.24 8.59
N ALA A 216 6.38 -8.00 7.95
CA ALA A 216 7.12 -6.75 8.05
C ALA A 216 6.33 -5.62 7.39
#